data_AF-X6LIQ0-F1
#
_entry.id   AF-X6LIQ0-F1
#
_cell.length_a   1.000
_cell.length_b   1.000
_cell.length_c   1.000
_cell.angle_alpha   90.00
_cell.angle_beta   90.00
_cell.angle_gamma   90.00
#
_symmetry.space_group_name_H-M   'P 1'
#
loop_
_entity.id
_entity.type
_entity.pdbx_description
1 polymer ?
#
loop_
_entity_poly.entity_id
_entity_poly.type
_entity_poly.pdbx_seq_one_letter_code
_entity_poly.pdbx_strand_id
1 'polypeptide(L)'
;MYAYNLCVNGFTVVLVGDPGTSKTLSLQILRDNMCQSEIENFQTRLNKKSIDLKALHVVSFQCTQNSKALRIEERWNQAISHSESKLVKPLLLLDEIGLAEHSKHSPLKVLHHLLENPKISFVGLSNWPLDAAKMNRVIVHQIPNNLDDDLKAIGEAIYKTEEHTNLPKGDIDMLVDVFKELNKQISKQKLPLCKENWLGRRDFYALIRHYMHNQVPRDSFQGVMRNLGGFRDPQFQKCLADALKKGTRKSVTEILTLMSAWEPLQCVKMNLQDENCRHCMLVCEKPYSWQLLLDHNLLSCEDAVFLFESNFAADRATMTGHDHLHKVINCMEIGKKAVLYKLKSIHECLYDMLNQRYYGNSLGVFLFFFFLSVIPPFSFFLLSENRFCRVAMEDQTRDCTVAKEFKCIVIVFKEDMENSVITYIEQFNRFVLNLFVCLILSLVCCCFLQRPKKHFLDALKSNTFHTLGRCLNPTYKQYQCLKKSLRECHNLCTETELSELFYGFNDDTIPSAISHILLQPKSQLQSDCDDDEDIKQNEKKKLEKLSELFYPLRHPAKIACLAMEIPPRNTNSTSQPFNTFVEYLLSMKKVIIVILLNYSQNKTK
;
A
#
# COMPACT_ATOMS: atom_id res chain seq x y z
N MET A 1 15.61 18.72 27.00
CA MET A 1 16.23 19.98 27.47
C MET A 1 16.20 21.11 26.43
N TYR A 2 16.58 20.85 25.17
CA TYR A 2 16.59 21.88 24.11
C TYR A 2 15.17 22.38 23.77
N ALA A 3 14.23 21.48 23.46
CA ALA A 3 12.81 21.82 23.22
C ALA A 3 12.12 22.49 24.42
N TYR A 4 12.56 22.15 25.64
CA TYR A 4 12.10 22.75 26.88
C TYR A 4 12.51 24.24 26.98
N ASN A 5 13.78 24.58 26.80
CA ASN A 5 14.23 25.98 26.82
C ASN A 5 13.59 26.83 25.71
N LEU A 6 13.35 26.21 24.55
CA LEU A 6 12.66 26.83 23.41
C LEU A 6 11.18 27.12 23.70
N CYS A 7 10.45 26.18 24.32
CA CYS A 7 9.03 26.36 24.62
C CYS A 7 8.77 27.15 25.91
N VAL A 8 9.63 27.05 26.94
CA VAL A 8 9.39 27.60 28.28
C VAL A 8 9.76 29.07 28.42
N ASN A 9 10.68 29.59 27.62
CA ASN A 9 10.99 31.04 27.62
C ASN A 9 10.05 31.88 26.74
N GLY A 10 9.01 31.27 26.14
CA GLY A 10 8.02 32.00 25.33
C GLY A 10 8.44 32.21 23.88
N PHE A 11 9.48 31.53 23.41
CA PHE A 11 9.93 31.67 22.04
C PHE A 11 8.99 30.96 21.06
N THR A 12 8.85 31.61 19.91
CA THR A 12 8.16 31.11 18.72
C THR A 12 9.17 30.29 17.90
N VAL A 13 8.87 29.02 17.66
CA VAL A 13 9.84 28.08 17.08
C VAL A 13 9.26 27.36 15.89
N VAL A 14 10.06 27.15 14.85
CA VAL A 14 9.70 26.26 13.75
C VAL A 14 10.77 25.17 13.63
N LEU A 15 10.33 23.91 13.77
CA LEU A 15 11.17 22.74 13.55
C LEU A 15 11.07 22.33 12.09
N VAL A 16 12.19 22.40 11.37
CA VAL A 16 12.30 21.99 9.97
C VAL A 16 13.21 20.78 9.87
N GLY A 17 12.77 19.73 9.20
CA GLY A 17 13.61 18.57 8.93
C GLY A 17 12.86 17.50 8.15
N ASP A 18 13.58 16.52 7.61
CA ASP A 18 12.98 15.50 6.76
C ASP A 18 11.91 14.65 7.47
N PRO A 19 11.03 13.96 6.73
CA PRO A 19 10.11 13.00 7.32
C PRO A 19 10.86 11.91 8.12
N GLY A 20 10.24 11.45 9.20
CA GLY A 20 10.83 10.40 10.07
C GLY A 20 11.95 10.86 11.01
N THR A 21 12.29 12.15 11.07
CA THR A 21 13.25 12.74 12.04
C THR A 21 12.69 12.94 13.46
N SER A 22 11.60 12.25 13.82
CA SER A 22 11.00 12.29 15.16
C SER A 22 10.59 13.68 15.69
N LYS A 23 10.32 14.65 14.79
CA LYS A 23 9.80 16.00 15.13
C LYS A 23 8.54 15.95 15.98
N THR A 24 7.50 15.28 15.47
CA THR A 24 6.22 15.15 16.16
C THR A 24 6.34 14.32 17.44
N LEU A 25 7.11 13.23 17.41
CA LEU A 25 7.34 12.38 18.58
C LEU A 25 8.01 13.16 19.72
N SER A 26 8.99 14.01 19.40
CA SER A 26 9.66 14.86 20.39
C SER A 26 8.70 15.82 21.08
N LEU A 27 7.72 16.37 20.34
CA LEU A 27 6.68 17.22 20.91
C LEU A 27 5.63 16.45 21.71
N GLN A 28 5.31 15.21 21.32
CA GLN A 28 4.46 14.33 22.12
C GLN A 28 5.12 14.01 23.46
N ILE A 29 6.38 13.58 23.45
CA ILE A 29 7.15 13.34 24.68
C ILE A 29 7.21 14.61 25.54
N LEU A 30 7.38 15.79 24.93
CA LEU A 30 7.36 17.06 25.66
C LEU A 30 5.99 17.31 26.29
N ARG A 31 4.90 17.13 25.53
CA ARG A 31 3.52 17.30 26.01
C ARG A 31 3.23 16.36 27.18
N ASP A 32 3.63 15.10 27.08
CA ASP A 32 3.34 14.07 28.09
C ASP A 32 4.11 14.35 29.38
N ASN A 33 5.38 14.74 29.29
CA ASN A 33 6.17 15.11 30.47
C ASN A 33 5.75 16.45 31.11
N MET A 34 5.13 17.34 30.33
CA MET A 34 4.69 18.68 30.78
C MET A 34 3.19 18.72 31.07
N CYS A 35 2.51 17.57 31.14
CA CYS A 35 1.12 17.51 31.56
C CYS A 35 1.00 17.74 33.07
N GLN A 36 -0.17 18.19 33.52
CA GLN A 36 -0.38 18.55 34.92
C GLN A 36 -0.12 17.40 35.90
N SER A 37 -0.35 16.14 35.49
CA SER A 37 -0.09 14.96 36.32
C SER A 37 1.38 14.55 36.41
N GLU A 38 2.19 14.84 35.38
CA GLU A 38 3.59 14.38 35.30
C GLU A 38 4.62 15.49 35.55
N ILE A 39 4.19 16.75 35.64
CA ILE A 39 5.10 17.88 35.73
C ILE A 39 5.98 17.86 36.99
N GLU A 40 5.44 17.39 38.11
CA GLU A 40 6.20 17.24 39.37
C GLU A 40 7.28 16.16 39.24
N ASN A 41 6.91 14.99 38.70
CA ASN A 41 7.86 13.91 38.38
C ASN A 41 8.95 14.38 37.41
N PHE A 42 8.57 15.20 36.42
CA PHE A 42 9.51 15.79 35.48
C PHE A 42 10.43 16.82 36.14
N GLN A 43 9.91 17.68 37.02
CA GLN A 43 10.70 18.61 37.84
C GLN A 43 11.74 17.88 38.68
N THR A 44 11.34 16.80 39.36
CA THR A 44 12.26 15.98 40.16
C THR A 44 13.36 15.36 39.29
N ARG A 45 13.01 14.77 38.14
CA ARG A 45 14.00 14.20 37.20
C ARG A 45 14.98 15.22 36.65
N LEU A 46 14.55 16.48 36.49
CA LEU A 46 15.41 17.54 35.97
C LEU A 46 16.47 18.01 36.95
N ASN A 47 16.36 17.71 38.25
CA ASN A 47 17.33 18.07 39.31
C ASN A 47 17.76 19.56 39.33
N LYS A 48 16.99 20.45 38.69
CA LYS A 48 17.24 21.90 38.60
C LYS A 48 16.07 22.64 39.21
N LYS A 49 16.16 22.96 40.50
CA LYS A 49 15.14 23.69 41.26
C LYS A 49 14.92 25.16 40.82
N SER A 50 15.75 25.69 39.91
CA SER A 50 15.68 27.10 39.48
C SER A 50 14.74 27.38 38.31
N ILE A 51 14.01 26.40 37.77
CA ILE A 51 13.16 26.62 36.59
C ILE A 51 11.68 26.48 36.94
N ASP A 52 10.94 27.58 36.83
CA ASP A 52 9.48 27.59 37.02
C ASP A 52 8.81 26.79 35.89
N LEU A 53 8.29 25.62 36.26
CA LEU A 53 7.76 24.61 35.37
C LEU A 53 6.24 24.67 35.42
N LYS A 54 5.63 25.17 34.33
CA LYS A 54 4.18 25.24 34.16
C LYS A 54 3.64 24.15 33.26
N ALA A 55 2.45 23.65 33.55
CA ALA A 55 1.80 22.64 32.74
C ALA A 55 1.55 23.18 31.33
N LEU A 56 1.90 22.41 30.29
CA LEU A 56 1.77 22.83 28.91
C LEU A 56 0.38 22.46 28.37
N HIS A 57 -0.39 23.47 27.93
CA HIS A 57 -1.65 23.24 27.24
C HIS A 57 -1.48 23.46 25.74
N VAL A 58 -1.43 22.36 25.00
CA VAL A 58 -1.19 22.37 23.56
C VAL A 58 -2.51 22.38 22.81
N VAL A 59 -2.77 23.47 22.09
CA VAL A 59 -3.82 23.51 21.06
C VAL A 59 -3.14 23.19 19.73
N SER A 60 -3.51 22.07 19.11
CA SER A 60 -2.94 21.64 17.83
C SER A 60 -3.85 21.93 16.65
N PHE A 61 -3.27 22.34 15.53
CA PHE A 61 -3.94 22.44 14.24
C PHE A 61 -3.05 21.79 13.17
N GLN A 62 -3.62 20.85 12.41
CA GLN A 62 -2.92 20.22 11.30
C GLN A 62 -3.17 21.02 10.02
N CYS A 63 -2.10 21.55 9.43
CA CYS A 63 -2.17 22.30 8.20
C CYS A 63 -2.33 21.38 6.98
N THR A 64 -3.10 21.86 6.01
CA THR A 64 -3.36 21.22 4.70
C THR A 64 -3.23 22.27 3.60
N GLN A 65 -3.21 21.86 2.35
CA GLN A 65 -3.20 22.80 1.20
C GLN A 65 -4.49 23.62 1.08
N ASN A 66 -5.55 23.23 1.79
CA ASN A 66 -6.83 23.94 1.83
C ASN A 66 -7.03 24.75 3.13
N SER A 67 -6.03 24.81 4.02
CA SER A 67 -6.11 25.58 5.26
C SER A 67 -6.35 27.07 4.99
N LYS A 68 -7.18 27.69 5.83
CA LYS A 68 -7.57 29.10 5.78
C LYS A 68 -7.01 29.88 6.97
N ALA A 69 -6.73 31.17 6.76
CA ALA A 69 -6.17 32.05 7.79
C ALA A 69 -7.06 32.17 9.05
N LEU A 70 -8.38 32.30 8.85
CA LEU A 70 -9.37 32.44 9.93
C LEU A 70 -9.27 31.31 10.97
N ARG A 71 -8.97 30.08 10.54
CA ARG A 71 -8.88 28.92 11.45
C ARG A 71 -7.63 28.96 12.32
N ILE A 72 -6.52 29.45 11.78
CA ILE A 72 -5.30 29.65 12.57
C ILE A 72 -5.58 30.71 13.65
N GLU A 73 -6.31 31.78 13.30
CA GLU A 73 -6.70 32.83 14.24
C GLU A 73 -7.67 32.32 15.33
N GLU A 74 -8.68 31.55 14.97
CA GLU A 74 -9.59 30.92 15.93
C GLU A 74 -8.85 30.00 16.92
N ARG A 75 -7.94 29.16 16.42
CA ARG A 75 -7.12 28.27 17.26
C ARG A 75 -6.15 29.03 18.14
N TRP A 76 -5.60 30.13 17.64
CA TRP A 76 -4.79 31.06 18.42
C TRP A 76 -5.61 31.70 19.55
N ASN A 77 -6.82 32.18 19.26
CA ASN A 77 -7.73 32.75 20.25
C ASN A 77 -8.16 31.71 21.29
N GLN A 78 -8.43 30.48 20.87
CA GLN A 78 -8.69 29.34 21.76
C GLN A 78 -7.50 29.08 22.69
N ALA A 79 -6.26 29.14 22.20
CA ALA A 79 -5.08 29.00 23.04
C ALA A 79 -4.93 30.19 24.02
N ILE A 80 -5.25 31.41 23.59
CA ILE A 80 -5.23 32.61 24.46
C ILE A 80 -6.22 32.50 25.61
N SER A 81 -7.43 31.96 25.40
CA SER A 81 -8.41 31.84 26.50
C SER A 81 -7.90 30.99 27.67
N HIS A 82 -6.94 30.09 27.42
CA HIS A 82 -6.29 29.30 28.47
C HIS A 82 -5.09 30.00 29.14
N SER A 83 -4.68 31.18 28.65
CA SER A 83 -3.62 32.01 29.26
C SER A 83 -4.06 32.69 30.57
N GLU A 84 -5.37 32.77 30.83
CA GLU A 84 -5.93 33.38 32.05
C GLU A 84 -5.53 32.60 33.33
N SER A 85 -5.25 31.30 33.18
CA SER A 85 -4.75 30.45 34.27
C SER A 85 -3.24 30.62 34.44
N LYS A 86 -2.81 31.15 35.59
CA LYS A 86 -1.37 31.31 35.91
C LYS A 86 -0.58 29.99 35.99
N LEU A 87 -1.28 28.86 36.14
CA LEU A 87 -0.73 27.52 36.31
C LEU A 87 -0.37 26.84 34.99
N VAL A 88 -0.94 27.32 33.89
CA VAL A 88 -0.85 26.67 32.58
C VAL A 88 -0.14 27.60 31.60
N LYS A 89 0.69 27.00 30.75
CA LYS A 89 1.32 27.68 29.63
C LYS A 89 0.65 27.25 28.32
N PRO A 90 -0.13 28.12 27.65
CA PRO A 90 -0.73 27.79 26.38
C PRO A 90 0.31 27.81 25.24
N LEU A 91 0.18 26.83 24.34
CA LEU A 91 1.01 26.65 23.16
C LEU A 91 0.12 26.36 21.96
N LEU A 92 0.28 27.12 20.87
CA LEU A 92 -0.27 26.74 19.57
C LEU A 92 0.76 25.86 18.82
N LEU A 93 0.34 24.67 18.41
CA LEU A 93 1.11 23.75 17.57
C LEU A 93 0.50 23.70 16.17
N LEU A 94 1.23 24.17 15.16
CA LEU A 94 0.89 23.97 13.75
C LEU A 94 1.68 22.81 13.18
N ASP A 95 1.02 21.66 12.93
CA ASP A 95 1.65 20.50 12.28
C ASP A 95 1.58 20.65 10.76
N GLU A 96 2.61 20.18 10.04
CA GLU A 96 2.76 20.30 8.59
C GLU A 96 2.56 21.73 8.03
N ILE A 97 3.10 22.75 8.72
CA ILE A 97 2.98 24.18 8.31
C ILE A 97 3.48 24.44 6.89
N GLY A 98 4.43 23.65 6.38
CA GLY A 98 4.90 23.73 5.00
C GLY A 98 3.81 23.48 3.94
N LEU A 99 2.78 22.68 4.24
CA LEU A 99 1.65 22.48 3.31
C LEU A 99 0.79 23.74 3.19
N ALA A 100 0.63 24.48 4.29
CA ALA A 100 -0.11 25.73 4.32
C ALA A 100 0.60 26.88 3.58
N GLU A 101 1.92 26.80 3.36
CA GLU A 101 2.66 27.74 2.52
C GLU A 101 2.21 27.65 1.04
N HIS A 102 1.89 26.45 0.57
CA HIS A 102 1.42 26.19 -0.80
C HIS A 102 -0.10 26.37 -0.97
N SER A 103 -0.82 26.75 0.08
CA SER A 103 -2.27 26.95 0.03
C SER A 103 -2.63 28.20 -0.79
N LYS A 104 -3.66 28.06 -1.64
CA LYS A 104 -4.24 29.18 -2.40
C LYS A 104 -4.80 30.27 -1.50
N HIS A 105 -5.16 29.94 -0.26
CA HIS A 105 -5.75 30.88 0.70
C HIS A 105 -4.71 31.69 1.48
N SER A 106 -3.40 31.48 1.25
CA SER A 106 -2.32 32.17 1.98
C SER A 106 -2.52 32.21 3.51
N PRO A 107 -2.83 31.07 4.17
CA PRO A 107 -3.24 31.03 5.57
C PRO A 107 -2.18 31.58 6.52
N LEU A 108 -0.90 31.46 6.18
CA LEU A 108 0.22 31.87 7.03
C LEU A 108 0.43 33.39 7.10
N LYS A 109 -0.28 34.19 6.28
CA LYS A 109 -0.21 35.66 6.38
C LYS A 109 -0.64 36.18 7.74
N VAL A 110 -1.59 35.50 8.40
CA VAL A 110 -2.07 35.88 9.73
C VAL A 110 -0.96 35.76 10.78
N LEU A 111 0.00 34.85 10.59
CA LEU A 111 1.12 34.68 11.51
C LEU A 111 1.99 35.93 11.62
N HIS A 112 2.05 36.80 10.60
CA HIS A 112 2.79 38.05 10.69
C HIS A 112 2.27 38.92 11.83
N HIS A 113 0.95 39.05 11.95
CA HIS A 113 0.32 39.84 13.00
C HIS A 113 0.38 39.13 14.36
N LEU A 114 0.14 37.81 14.39
CA LEU A 114 0.10 37.05 15.64
C LEU A 114 1.48 36.92 16.32
N LEU A 115 2.56 36.85 15.53
CA LEU A 115 3.92 36.61 16.03
C LEU A 115 4.71 37.90 16.32
N GLU A 116 4.19 39.09 15.98
CA GLU A 116 4.83 40.36 16.33
C GLU A 116 4.88 40.60 17.84
N ASN A 117 3.77 40.30 18.53
CA ASN A 117 3.67 40.36 19.99
C ASN A 117 3.03 39.06 20.51
N PRO A 118 3.80 37.97 20.57
CA PRO A 118 3.24 36.64 20.87
C PRO A 118 2.77 36.60 22.33
N LYS A 119 1.44 36.54 22.50
CA LYS A 119 0.79 36.37 23.82
C LYS A 119 0.89 34.94 24.34
N ILE A 120 1.12 33.98 23.44
CA ILE A 120 1.22 32.54 23.72
C ILE A 120 2.49 32.00 23.05
N SER A 121 2.94 30.83 23.47
CA SER A 121 4.02 30.14 22.77
C SER A 121 3.51 29.55 21.45
N PHE A 122 4.42 29.41 20.49
CA PHE A 122 4.10 28.87 19.17
C PHE A 122 5.16 27.87 18.73
N VAL A 123 4.72 26.73 18.21
CA VAL A 123 5.58 25.74 17.57
C VAL A 123 5.00 25.35 16.21
N GLY A 124 5.79 25.51 15.15
CA GLY A 124 5.48 24.99 13.82
C GLY A 124 6.32 23.75 13.49
N LEU A 125 5.72 22.72 12.90
CA LEU A 125 6.43 21.57 12.36
C LEU A 125 6.36 21.59 10.83
N SER A 126 7.51 21.54 10.18
CA SER A 126 7.57 21.49 8.71
C SER A 126 8.57 20.44 8.23
N ASN A 127 8.28 19.86 7.07
CA ASN A 127 9.26 19.06 6.33
C ASN A 127 10.14 19.92 5.42
N TRP A 128 9.71 21.15 5.11
CA TRP A 128 10.39 22.07 4.20
C TRP A 128 10.65 23.42 4.88
N PRO A 129 11.72 24.13 4.53
CA PRO A 129 11.91 25.50 5.01
C PRO A 129 10.76 26.39 4.55
N LEU A 130 10.35 27.31 5.42
CA LEU A 130 9.34 28.32 5.09
C LEU A 130 10.00 29.49 4.36
N ASP A 131 9.20 30.45 3.88
CA ASP A 131 9.75 31.66 3.29
C ASP A 131 10.52 32.52 4.33
N ALA A 132 11.46 33.33 3.85
CA ALA A 132 12.28 34.16 4.72
C ALA A 132 11.45 35.17 5.54
N ALA A 133 10.36 35.69 4.97
CA ALA A 133 9.51 36.68 5.62
C ALA A 133 8.82 36.14 6.89
N LYS A 134 8.45 34.86 6.90
CA LYS A 134 7.87 34.18 8.07
C LYS A 134 8.97 33.69 9.01
N MET A 135 10.10 33.21 8.48
CA MET A 135 11.23 32.73 9.29
C MET A 135 11.91 33.83 10.13
N ASN A 136 11.93 35.09 9.66
CA ASN A 136 12.55 36.20 10.40
C ASN A 136 11.91 36.51 11.78
N ARG A 137 10.71 36.00 12.04
CA ARG A 137 9.97 36.23 13.31
C ARG A 137 10.04 35.05 14.27
N VAL A 138 10.69 33.95 13.85
CA VAL A 138 10.70 32.69 14.60
C VAL A 138 12.12 32.16 14.71
N ILE A 139 12.39 31.40 15.76
CA ILE A 139 13.62 30.61 15.82
C ILE A 139 13.41 29.36 14.97
N VAL A 140 14.13 29.27 13.86
CA VAL A 140 14.12 28.07 13.03
C VAL A 140 15.17 27.10 13.54
N HIS A 141 14.73 25.92 13.98
CA HIS A 141 15.62 24.82 14.29
C HIS A 141 15.59 23.84 13.12
N GLN A 142 16.69 23.82 12.36
CA GLN A 142 16.87 22.90 11.27
C GLN A 142 17.51 21.61 11.78
N ILE A 143 16.82 20.49 11.62
CA ILE A 143 17.35 19.17 11.94
C ILE A 143 18.23 18.76 10.75
N PRO A 144 19.53 18.54 10.97
CA PRO A 144 20.42 18.11 9.90
C PRO A 144 20.00 16.74 9.38
N ASN A 145 20.03 16.57 8.06
CA ASN A 145 19.81 15.26 7.47
C ASN A 145 21.10 14.43 7.55
N ASN A 146 21.25 13.69 8.64
CA ASN A 146 22.34 12.72 8.81
C ASN A 146 21.75 11.31 8.98
N LEU A 147 21.20 10.79 7.88
CA LEU A 147 20.57 9.47 7.86
C LEU A 147 21.54 8.38 8.37
N ASP A 148 22.81 8.45 8.02
CA ASP A 148 23.77 7.40 8.35
C ASP A 148 24.05 7.27 9.85
N ASP A 149 24.15 8.39 10.55
CA ASP A 149 24.36 8.40 12.00
C ASP A 149 23.03 8.14 12.73
N ASP A 150 21.90 8.62 12.20
CA ASP A 150 20.57 8.29 12.72
C ASP A 150 20.34 6.78 12.71
N LEU A 151 20.63 6.09 11.60
CA LEU A 151 20.44 4.64 11.48
C LEU A 151 21.27 3.86 12.53
N LYS A 152 22.50 4.29 12.78
CA LYS A 152 23.37 3.69 13.81
C LYS A 152 22.82 3.96 15.21
N ALA A 153 22.44 5.20 15.51
CA ALA A 153 21.90 5.59 16.80
C ALA A 153 20.60 4.84 17.11
N ILE A 154 19.72 4.68 16.11
CA ILE A 154 18.49 3.88 16.20
C ILE A 154 18.83 2.42 16.48
N GLY A 155 19.75 1.82 15.71
CA GLY A 155 20.18 0.44 15.93
C GLY A 155 20.75 0.19 17.33
N GLU A 156 21.59 1.09 17.81
CA GLU A 156 22.15 1.02 19.18
C GLU A 156 21.10 1.22 20.27
N ALA A 157 20.18 2.17 20.08
CA ALA A 157 19.11 2.43 21.04
C ALA A 157 18.21 1.20 21.17
N ILE A 158 17.83 0.57 20.05
CA ILE A 158 17.00 -0.63 20.04
C ILE A 158 17.72 -1.78 20.77
N TYR A 159 19.01 -1.99 20.50
CA TYR A 159 19.81 -3.00 21.21
C TYR A 159 19.90 -2.76 22.72
N LYS A 160 19.93 -1.50 23.17
CA LYS A 160 20.04 -1.14 24.60
C LYS A 160 18.71 -1.20 25.35
N THR A 161 17.57 -1.09 24.67
CA THR A 161 16.27 -0.87 25.32
C THR A 161 15.57 -2.17 25.72
N GLU A 162 15.94 -3.32 25.16
CA GLU A 162 15.23 -4.57 25.41
C GLU A 162 16.16 -5.76 25.69
N GLU A 163 16.05 -6.35 26.88
CA GLU A 163 16.68 -7.63 27.27
C GLU A 163 16.03 -8.85 26.58
N HIS A 164 15.00 -8.66 25.74
CA HIS A 164 14.14 -9.73 25.20
C HIS A 164 14.04 -9.78 23.66
N THR A 165 14.88 -9.06 22.90
CA THR A 165 14.85 -9.15 21.44
C THR A 165 15.53 -10.41 20.93
N ASN A 166 14.90 -11.09 19.97
CA ASN A 166 15.53 -12.16 19.18
C ASN A 166 16.59 -11.64 18.19
N LEU A 167 16.81 -10.32 18.11
CA LEU A 167 17.65 -9.69 17.10
C LEU A 167 19.04 -9.36 17.69
N PRO A 168 20.08 -10.15 17.39
CA PRO A 168 21.41 -9.89 17.91
C PRO A 168 22.04 -8.67 17.23
N LYS A 169 22.98 -8.01 17.93
CA LYS A 169 23.67 -6.81 17.45
C LYS A 169 24.24 -6.95 16.02
N GLY A 170 24.83 -8.10 15.71
CA GLY A 170 25.38 -8.36 14.37
C GLY A 170 24.33 -8.34 13.25
N ASP A 171 23.08 -8.70 13.53
CA ASP A 171 22.00 -8.60 12.54
C ASP A 171 21.50 -7.15 12.41
N ILE A 172 21.52 -6.36 13.49
CA ILE A 172 21.21 -4.92 13.43
C ILE A 172 22.24 -4.21 12.56
N ASP A 173 23.54 -4.45 12.82
CA ASP A 173 24.64 -3.86 12.04
C ASP A 173 24.54 -4.26 10.55
N MET A 174 24.20 -5.53 10.27
CA MET A 174 23.94 -6.01 8.92
C MET A 174 22.77 -5.26 8.25
N LEU A 175 21.65 -5.06 8.95
CA LEU A 175 20.50 -4.33 8.40
C LEU A 175 20.82 -2.85 8.13
N VAL A 176 21.62 -2.21 9.00
CA VAL A 176 22.12 -0.85 8.78
C VAL A 176 22.96 -0.79 7.51
N ASP A 177 23.90 -1.73 7.34
CA ASP A 177 24.77 -1.78 6.16
C ASP A 177 23.99 -2.04 4.87
N VAL A 178 23.02 -2.96 4.89
CA VAL A 178 22.12 -3.23 3.76
C VAL A 178 21.35 -1.98 3.37
N PHE A 179 20.77 -1.28 4.35
CA PHE A 179 19.98 -0.07 4.10
C PHE A 179 20.84 1.04 3.48
N LYS A 180 22.05 1.26 4.02
CA LYS A 180 23.00 2.26 3.52
C LYS A 180 23.47 1.96 2.11
N GLU A 181 23.87 0.71 1.86
CA GLU A 181 24.35 0.29 0.54
C GLU A 181 23.22 0.41 -0.49
N LEU A 182 22.00 -0.01 -0.15
CA LEU A 182 20.85 0.11 -1.04
C LEU A 182 20.56 1.58 -1.37
N ASN A 183 20.50 2.46 -0.36
CA ASN A 183 20.25 3.88 -0.57
C ASN A 183 21.33 4.51 -1.46
N LYS A 184 22.60 4.16 -1.24
CA LYS A 184 23.72 4.60 -2.08
C LYS A 184 23.59 4.13 -3.53
N GLN A 185 23.17 2.89 -3.75
CA GLN A 185 23.03 2.34 -5.10
C GLN A 185 21.85 2.94 -5.86
N ILE A 186 20.71 3.15 -5.20
CA ILE A 186 19.54 3.82 -5.78
C ILE A 186 19.92 5.24 -6.24
N SER A 187 20.59 6.01 -5.38
CA SER A 187 21.02 7.37 -5.69
C SER A 187 22.02 7.44 -6.85
N LYS A 188 22.88 6.43 -7.01
CA LYS A 188 23.84 6.34 -8.12
C LYS A 188 23.18 6.00 -9.45
N GLN A 189 22.25 5.06 -9.45
CA GLN A 189 21.68 4.50 -10.68
C GLN A 189 20.54 5.34 -11.25
N LYS A 190 20.00 6.31 -10.50
CA LYS A 190 18.89 7.20 -10.91
C LYS A 190 17.72 6.41 -11.54
N LEU A 191 17.23 5.40 -10.81
CA LEU A 191 16.18 4.51 -11.33
C LEU A 191 14.90 5.29 -11.62
N PRO A 192 14.21 5.00 -12.74
CA PRO A 192 12.89 5.57 -13.01
C PRO A 192 11.92 5.15 -11.89
N LEU A 193 11.16 6.12 -11.36
CA LEU A 193 10.28 6.06 -10.17
C LEU A 193 10.93 6.21 -8.79
N CYS A 194 12.21 5.88 -8.64
CA CYS A 194 12.92 6.13 -7.40
C CYS A 194 13.41 7.59 -7.38
N LYS A 195 12.59 8.49 -6.83
CA LYS A 195 13.00 9.87 -6.52
C LYS A 195 14.20 9.86 -5.55
N GLU A 196 14.88 11.01 -5.46
CA GLU A 196 15.78 11.27 -4.33
C GLU A 196 15.02 10.97 -3.02
N ASN A 197 15.64 10.21 -2.11
CA ASN A 197 15.05 9.75 -0.85
C ASN A 197 13.87 8.74 -0.98
N TRP A 198 13.95 7.79 -1.92
CA TRP A 198 13.00 6.66 -1.98
C TRP A 198 12.94 5.84 -0.68
N LEU A 199 14.04 5.78 0.08
CA LEU A 199 14.14 5.09 1.35
C LEU A 199 14.24 6.11 2.48
N GLY A 200 13.29 6.04 3.41
CA GLY A 200 13.21 6.93 4.56
C GLY A 200 13.52 6.23 5.89
N ARG A 201 13.69 7.02 6.94
CA ARG A 201 13.91 6.52 8.32
C ARG A 201 12.78 5.60 8.78
N ARG A 202 11.55 5.86 8.34
CA ARG A 202 10.36 5.05 8.65
C ARG A 202 10.42 3.64 8.07
N ASP A 203 11.06 3.48 6.91
CA ASP A 203 11.27 2.16 6.32
C ASP A 203 12.24 1.35 7.17
N PHE A 204 13.28 1.99 7.70
CA PHE A 204 14.22 1.37 8.62
C PHE A 204 13.58 1.04 9.97
N TYR A 205 12.79 1.94 10.57
CA TYR A 205 12.05 1.65 11.81
C TYR A 205 11.11 0.45 11.64
N ALA A 206 10.36 0.37 10.54
CA ALA A 206 9.46 -0.74 10.26
C ALA A 206 10.23 -2.06 10.02
N LEU A 207 11.40 -1.98 9.37
CA LEU A 207 12.29 -3.13 9.16
C LEU A 207 12.79 -3.71 10.49
N ILE A 208 13.34 -2.86 11.37
CA ILE A 208 13.85 -3.33 12.66
C ILE A 208 12.69 -3.85 13.53
N ARG A 209 11.58 -3.12 13.61
CA ARG A 209 10.39 -3.54 14.38
C ARG A 209 9.86 -4.90 13.92
N HIS A 210 9.89 -5.19 12.62
CA HIS A 210 9.52 -6.51 12.12
C HIS A 210 10.43 -7.60 12.69
N TYR A 211 11.75 -7.42 12.60
CA TYR A 211 12.73 -8.41 13.03
C TYR A 211 12.89 -8.53 14.55
N MET A 212 12.38 -7.57 15.34
CA MET A 212 12.28 -7.72 16.79
C MET A 212 11.27 -8.80 17.21
N HIS A 213 10.19 -8.97 16.44
CA HIS A 213 9.07 -9.86 16.79
C HIS A 213 8.94 -11.09 15.88
N ASN A 214 9.75 -11.20 14.82
CA ASN A 214 9.68 -12.27 13.82
C ASN A 214 11.04 -12.94 13.63
N GLN A 215 11.09 -13.93 12.73
CA GLN A 215 12.32 -14.66 12.37
C GLN A 215 13.41 -13.71 11.89
N VAL A 216 14.64 -13.91 12.34
CA VAL A 216 15.79 -13.05 12.03
C VAL A 216 16.12 -13.03 10.54
N PRO A 217 16.83 -12.00 10.04
CA PRO A 217 17.13 -11.86 8.61
C PRO A 217 17.98 -13.01 8.03
N ARG A 218 18.65 -13.79 8.89
CA ARG A 218 19.42 -14.97 8.47
C ARG A 218 18.55 -16.12 8.00
N ASP A 219 17.33 -16.22 8.49
CA ASP A 219 16.43 -17.34 8.17
C ASP A 219 15.43 -16.93 7.09
N SER A 220 14.94 -15.68 7.16
CA SER A 220 13.94 -15.18 6.24
C SER A 220 14.15 -13.72 5.87
N PHE A 221 14.05 -13.43 4.56
CA PHE A 221 14.04 -12.06 4.03
C PHE A 221 12.64 -11.42 4.04
N GLN A 222 11.68 -11.98 4.77
CA GLN A 222 10.32 -11.42 4.86
C GLN A 222 10.31 -9.94 5.23
N GLY A 223 11.03 -9.55 6.29
CA GLY A 223 11.09 -8.15 6.73
C GLY A 223 11.73 -7.22 5.71
N VAL A 224 12.83 -7.66 5.09
CA VAL A 224 13.48 -6.93 3.99
C VAL A 224 12.53 -6.74 2.82
N MET A 225 11.84 -7.80 2.39
CA MET A 225 10.98 -7.75 1.20
C MET A 225 9.68 -6.98 1.45
N ARG A 226 9.14 -7.00 2.67
CA ARG A 226 7.95 -6.21 3.07
C ARG A 226 8.23 -4.71 3.19
N ASN A 227 9.43 -4.32 3.62
CA ASN A 227 9.74 -2.91 3.92
C ASN A 227 10.62 -2.23 2.84
N LEU A 228 11.46 -3.00 2.13
CA LEU A 228 12.42 -2.49 1.13
C LEU A 228 12.20 -3.09 -0.27
N GLY A 229 11.71 -4.33 -0.37
CA GLY A 229 11.67 -5.11 -1.62
C GLY A 229 10.48 -4.84 -2.55
N GLY A 230 9.68 -3.82 -2.25
CA GLY A 230 8.43 -3.50 -2.95
C GLY A 230 8.52 -3.22 -4.45
N PHE A 231 9.71 -2.87 -4.95
CA PHE A 231 9.90 -2.43 -6.33
C PHE A 231 10.55 -3.51 -7.19
N ARG A 232 9.84 -4.04 -8.19
CA ARG A 232 10.29 -5.16 -9.03
C ARG A 232 11.15 -4.80 -10.23
N ASP A 233 11.59 -3.55 -10.33
CA ASP A 233 12.51 -3.17 -11.40
C ASP A 233 13.78 -4.06 -11.36
N PRO A 234 14.23 -4.64 -12.48
CA PRO A 234 15.39 -5.53 -12.49
C PRO A 234 16.67 -4.88 -11.96
N GLN A 235 16.85 -3.57 -12.20
CA GLN A 235 17.99 -2.83 -11.66
C GLN A 235 17.84 -2.68 -10.16
N PHE A 236 16.64 -2.36 -9.66
CA PHE A 236 16.38 -2.26 -8.22
C PHE A 236 16.61 -3.58 -7.50
N GLN A 237 16.10 -4.68 -8.04
CA GLN A 237 16.27 -6.01 -7.47
C GLN A 237 17.74 -6.43 -7.45
N LYS A 238 18.50 -6.05 -8.50
CA LYS A 238 19.95 -6.22 -8.51
C LYS A 238 20.63 -5.39 -7.42
N CYS A 239 20.25 -4.13 -7.24
CA CYS A 239 20.77 -3.28 -6.17
C CYS A 239 20.54 -3.88 -4.78
N LEU A 240 19.31 -4.37 -4.56
CA LEU A 240 18.92 -5.02 -3.30
C LEU A 240 19.72 -6.31 -3.07
N ALA A 241 19.87 -7.15 -4.10
CA ALA A 241 20.67 -8.36 -4.01
C ALA A 241 22.15 -8.05 -3.74
N ASP A 242 22.72 -7.02 -4.36
CA ASP A 242 24.11 -6.59 -4.15
C ASP A 242 24.28 -6.01 -2.73
N ALA A 243 23.33 -5.23 -2.22
CA ALA A 243 23.33 -4.74 -0.85
C ALA A 243 23.23 -5.88 0.17
N LEU A 244 22.34 -6.86 -0.06
CA LEU A 244 22.21 -8.06 0.76
C LEU A 244 23.46 -8.94 0.70
N LYS A 245 24.14 -9.04 -0.44
CA LYS A 245 25.41 -9.78 -0.56
C LYS A 245 26.53 -9.14 0.24
N LYS A 246 26.51 -7.81 0.38
CA LYS A 246 27.50 -7.08 1.18
C LYS A 246 27.23 -7.22 2.68
N GLY A 247 25.95 -7.12 3.09
CA GLY A 247 25.55 -7.26 4.49
C GLY A 247 25.54 -8.71 4.99
N THR A 248 25.16 -9.66 4.13
CA THR A 248 25.06 -11.09 4.48
C THR A 248 26.19 -11.89 3.84
N ARG A 249 26.67 -12.95 4.51
CA ARG A 249 27.68 -13.87 3.96
C ARG A 249 27.09 -14.94 3.03
N LYS A 250 25.94 -14.68 2.42
CA LYS A 250 25.22 -15.65 1.56
C LYS A 250 25.66 -15.55 0.11
N SER A 251 25.55 -16.65 -0.62
CA SER A 251 25.78 -16.64 -2.07
C SER A 251 24.68 -15.84 -2.79
N VAL A 252 24.99 -15.27 -3.96
CA VAL A 252 23.98 -14.52 -4.76
C VAL A 252 22.79 -15.42 -5.11
N THR A 253 23.04 -16.71 -5.37
CA THR A 253 22.00 -17.69 -5.67
C THR A 253 21.07 -17.95 -4.49
N GLU A 254 21.60 -18.06 -3.27
CA GLU A 254 20.79 -18.17 -2.05
C GLU A 254 19.96 -16.90 -1.81
N ILE A 255 20.56 -15.72 -2.00
CA ILE A 255 19.87 -14.44 -1.82
C ILE A 255 18.68 -14.34 -2.77
N LEU A 256 18.89 -14.62 -4.06
CA LEU A 256 17.82 -14.58 -5.06
C LEU A 256 16.72 -15.61 -4.75
N THR A 257 17.08 -16.80 -4.25
CA THR A 257 16.11 -17.82 -3.85
C THR A 257 15.24 -17.32 -2.68
N LEU A 258 15.86 -16.72 -1.66
CA LEU A 258 15.15 -16.17 -0.50
C LEU A 258 14.30 -14.95 -0.84
N MET A 259 14.76 -14.09 -1.76
CA MET A 259 13.98 -12.97 -2.26
C MET A 259 12.75 -13.45 -3.04
N SER A 260 12.93 -14.47 -3.89
CA SER A 260 11.84 -15.05 -4.71
C SER A 260 10.77 -15.76 -3.88
N ALA A 261 11.06 -16.11 -2.62
CA ALA A 261 10.05 -16.64 -1.70
C ALA A 261 9.03 -15.58 -1.25
N TRP A 262 9.36 -14.29 -1.37
CA TRP A 262 8.58 -13.17 -0.85
C TRP A 262 8.16 -12.21 -1.96
N GLU A 263 7.18 -12.66 -2.73
CA GLU A 263 6.57 -11.88 -3.79
C GLU A 263 5.67 -10.75 -3.24
N PRO A 264 5.55 -9.57 -3.90
CA PRO A 264 4.63 -8.50 -3.54
C PRO A 264 3.25 -8.90 -3.05
N LEU A 265 2.53 -9.81 -3.73
CA LEU A 265 1.22 -10.26 -3.26
C LEU A 265 1.30 -11.00 -1.91
N GLN A 266 2.34 -11.81 -1.71
CA GLN A 266 2.60 -12.48 -0.43
C GLN A 266 2.98 -11.47 0.66
N CYS A 267 3.78 -10.45 0.32
CA CYS A 267 4.11 -9.37 1.24
C CYS A 267 2.87 -8.54 1.62
N VAL A 268 1.98 -8.26 0.68
CA VAL A 268 0.69 -7.59 0.92
C VAL A 268 -0.19 -8.46 1.83
N LYS A 269 -0.30 -9.76 1.55
CA LYS A 269 -1.03 -10.71 2.40
C LYS A 269 -0.56 -10.66 3.84
N MET A 270 0.76 -10.76 4.04
CA MET A 270 1.36 -10.72 5.38
C MET A 270 1.19 -9.36 6.06
N ASN A 271 1.23 -8.24 5.30
CA ASN A 271 0.92 -6.92 5.85
C ASN A 271 -0.55 -6.79 6.30
N LEU A 272 -1.49 -7.38 5.56
CA LEU A 272 -2.90 -7.32 5.94
C LEU A 272 -3.23 -8.15 7.18
N GLN A 273 -2.37 -9.11 7.54
CA GLN A 273 -2.51 -9.96 8.72
C GLN A 273 -1.74 -9.44 9.95
N ASP A 274 -0.73 -8.59 9.73
CA ASP A 274 0.15 -8.10 10.78
C ASP A 274 -0.36 -6.77 11.36
N GLU A 275 -0.95 -6.78 12.56
CA GLU A 275 -1.52 -5.60 13.22
C GLU A 275 -0.53 -4.43 13.36
N ASN A 276 0.76 -4.73 13.55
CA ASN A 276 1.80 -3.75 13.86
C ASN A 276 2.52 -3.20 12.62
N CYS A 277 2.27 -3.76 11.44
CA CYS A 277 2.88 -3.24 10.22
C CYS A 277 2.17 -1.98 9.72
N ARG A 278 2.91 -1.17 8.95
CA ARG A 278 2.38 0.02 8.26
C ARG A 278 1.27 -0.35 7.27
N HIS A 279 0.45 0.64 6.95
CA HIS A 279 -0.51 0.59 5.86
C HIS A 279 0.20 0.36 4.52
N CYS A 280 -0.51 -0.16 3.53
CA CYS A 280 0.07 -0.51 2.23
C CYS A 280 -0.18 0.57 1.18
N MET A 281 0.83 0.83 0.35
CA MET A 281 0.69 1.58 -0.88
C MET A 281 0.97 0.65 -2.06
N LEU A 282 -0.02 0.46 -2.91
CA LEU A 282 0.06 -0.34 -4.12
C LEU A 282 0.25 0.57 -5.32
N VAL A 283 1.42 0.48 -5.92
CA VAL A 283 1.74 1.16 -7.17
C VAL A 283 1.31 0.24 -8.30
N CYS A 284 0.24 0.61 -8.99
CA CYS A 284 -0.28 -0.13 -10.11
C CYS A 284 0.29 0.46 -11.41
N GLU A 285 0.80 -0.40 -12.29
CA GLU A 285 1.15 0.03 -13.65
C GLU A 285 -0.10 0.32 -14.48
N LYS A 286 -1.18 -0.43 -14.25
CA LYS A 286 -2.45 -0.29 -14.99
C LYS A 286 -3.63 -0.08 -14.04
N PRO A 287 -4.69 0.66 -14.45
CA PRO A 287 -5.88 0.95 -13.64
C PRO A 287 -6.57 -0.21 -12.94
N TYR A 288 -6.48 -1.41 -13.49
CA TYR A 288 -7.14 -2.63 -12.99
C TYR A 288 -6.21 -3.56 -12.22
N SER A 289 -4.92 -3.26 -12.09
CA SER A 289 -3.97 -4.16 -11.41
C SER A 289 -4.31 -4.42 -9.95
N TRP A 290 -5.09 -3.55 -9.30
CA TRP A 290 -5.58 -3.77 -7.94
C TRP A 290 -6.63 -4.89 -7.83
N GLN A 291 -7.29 -5.28 -8.93
CA GLN A 291 -8.24 -6.40 -8.96
C GLN A 291 -7.57 -7.71 -8.55
N LEU A 292 -6.25 -7.82 -8.72
CA LEU A 292 -5.46 -8.93 -8.20
C LEU A 292 -5.66 -9.17 -6.69
N LEU A 293 -5.99 -8.13 -5.91
CA LEU A 293 -6.28 -8.32 -4.49
C LEU A 293 -7.56 -9.13 -4.26
N LEU A 294 -8.55 -8.97 -5.13
CA LEU A 294 -9.81 -9.73 -5.12
C LEU A 294 -9.58 -11.12 -5.71
N ASP A 295 -8.94 -11.20 -6.88
CA ASP A 295 -8.71 -12.47 -7.58
C ASP A 295 -7.91 -13.47 -6.73
N HIS A 296 -6.92 -12.98 -5.97
CA HIS A 296 -6.11 -13.79 -5.07
C HIS A 296 -6.74 -13.99 -3.67
N ASN A 297 -8.00 -13.59 -3.46
CA ASN A 297 -8.71 -13.67 -2.18
C ASN A 297 -7.93 -13.02 -1.02
N LEU A 298 -7.19 -11.94 -1.30
CA LEU A 298 -6.49 -11.15 -0.27
C LEU A 298 -7.47 -10.22 0.45
N LEU A 299 -8.48 -9.75 -0.28
CA LEU A 299 -9.59 -8.96 0.21
C LEU A 299 -10.91 -9.63 -0.16
N SER A 300 -11.86 -9.61 0.75
CA SER A 300 -13.25 -9.96 0.48
C SER A 300 -14.08 -8.67 0.38
N CYS A 301 -15.18 -8.71 -0.37
CA CYS A 301 -16.13 -7.58 -0.43
C CYS A 301 -16.84 -7.32 0.92
N GLU A 302 -16.80 -8.28 1.84
CA GLU A 302 -17.41 -8.17 3.17
C GLU A 302 -16.47 -7.48 4.17
N ASP A 303 -15.17 -7.77 4.08
CA ASP A 303 -14.14 -7.28 5.00
C ASP A 303 -13.51 -5.95 4.57
N ALA A 304 -13.67 -5.58 3.30
CA ALA A 304 -13.03 -4.40 2.71
C ALA A 304 -14.03 -3.43 2.07
N VAL A 305 -13.84 -2.13 2.32
CA VAL A 305 -14.61 -1.05 1.70
C VAL A 305 -13.73 -0.36 0.65
N PHE A 306 -14.18 -0.37 -0.60
CA PHE A 306 -13.51 0.29 -1.71
C PHE A 306 -14.07 1.70 -1.91
N LEU A 307 -13.19 2.69 -1.82
CA LEU A 307 -13.51 4.10 -1.97
C LEU A 307 -12.85 4.64 -3.24
N PHE A 308 -13.68 5.13 -4.16
CA PHE A 308 -13.26 5.65 -5.45
C PHE A 308 -13.60 7.12 -5.56
N GLU A 309 -12.73 7.90 -6.20
CA GLU A 309 -13.09 9.26 -6.60
C GLU A 309 -14.21 9.20 -7.66
N SER A 310 -15.35 9.82 -7.35
CA SER A 310 -16.48 9.84 -8.28
C SER A 310 -16.24 10.81 -9.42
N ASN A 311 -16.42 10.33 -10.64
CA ASN A 311 -16.37 11.13 -11.87
C ASN A 311 -17.78 11.46 -12.41
N PHE A 312 -18.84 11.18 -11.65
CA PHE A 312 -20.19 11.54 -12.04
C PHE A 312 -20.40 13.06 -11.98
N ALA A 313 -21.14 13.62 -12.95
CA ALA A 313 -21.30 15.06 -13.09
C ALA A 313 -22.00 15.71 -11.88
N ALA A 314 -22.95 15.02 -11.26
CA ALA A 314 -23.64 15.48 -10.06
C ALA A 314 -22.70 15.51 -8.83
N ASP A 315 -21.87 14.47 -8.68
CA ASP A 315 -20.99 14.31 -7.53
C ASP A 315 -19.85 15.34 -7.52
N ARG A 316 -19.41 15.82 -8.69
CA ARG A 316 -18.42 16.91 -8.78
C ARG A 316 -18.89 18.22 -8.17
N ALA A 317 -20.20 18.45 -8.04
CA ALA A 317 -20.77 19.66 -7.45
C ALA A 317 -20.92 19.56 -5.91
N THR A 318 -20.92 18.35 -5.36
CA THR A 318 -21.10 18.07 -3.93
C THR A 318 -19.78 17.71 -3.25
N MET A 319 -19.64 18.01 -1.95
CA MET A 319 -18.43 17.78 -1.13
C MET A 319 -18.15 16.29 -0.86
N THR A 320 -17.86 15.50 -1.90
CA THR A 320 -17.61 14.04 -1.81
C THR A 320 -16.44 13.65 -0.90
N GLY A 321 -15.50 14.57 -0.66
CA GLY A 321 -14.36 14.34 0.24
C GLY A 321 -14.80 14.05 1.68
N HIS A 322 -15.84 14.73 2.17
CA HIS A 322 -16.36 14.53 3.52
C HIS A 322 -16.98 13.14 3.69
N ASP A 323 -17.77 12.70 2.72
CA ASP A 323 -18.40 11.37 2.75
C ASP A 323 -17.37 10.25 2.70
N HIS A 324 -16.32 10.39 1.88
CA HIS A 324 -15.21 9.45 1.87
C HIS A 324 -14.49 9.41 3.22
N LEU A 325 -14.25 10.57 3.82
CA LEU A 325 -13.59 10.66 5.12
C LEU A 325 -14.40 9.98 6.23
N HIS A 326 -15.72 10.21 6.29
CA HIS A 326 -16.61 9.51 7.23
C HIS A 326 -16.65 8.00 7.01
N LYS A 327 -16.66 7.54 5.74
CA LYS A 327 -16.58 6.11 5.45
C LYS A 327 -15.26 5.50 5.97
N VAL A 328 -14.14 6.21 5.84
CA VAL A 328 -12.86 5.76 6.39
C VAL A 328 -12.91 5.71 7.91
N ILE A 329 -13.46 6.73 8.58
CA ILE A 329 -13.61 6.75 10.04
C ILE A 329 -14.48 5.58 10.52
N ASN A 330 -15.60 5.31 9.87
CA ASN A 330 -16.44 4.15 10.19
C ASN A 330 -15.67 2.83 10.01
N CYS A 331 -14.83 2.71 8.97
CA CYS A 331 -13.96 1.54 8.81
C CYS A 331 -12.93 1.44 9.93
N MET A 332 -12.35 2.55 10.39
CA MET A 332 -11.40 2.62 11.51
C MET A 332 -12.05 2.14 12.81
N GLU A 333 -13.28 2.56 13.09
CA GLU A 333 -14.01 2.18 14.31
C GLU A 333 -14.43 0.71 14.30
N ILE A 334 -14.89 0.18 13.15
CA ILE A 334 -15.36 -1.21 13.02
C ILE A 334 -14.18 -2.19 12.88
N GLY A 335 -13.04 -1.76 12.35
CA GLY A 335 -11.92 -2.64 12.00
C GLY A 335 -11.96 -3.22 10.58
N LYS A 336 -12.78 -2.65 9.69
CA LYS A 336 -12.83 -3.05 8.28
C LYS A 336 -11.65 -2.48 7.50
N LYS A 337 -11.17 -3.22 6.51
CA LYS A 337 -10.09 -2.75 5.63
C LYS A 337 -10.62 -1.65 4.71
N ALA A 338 -9.85 -0.57 4.54
CA ALA A 338 -10.22 0.51 3.62
C ALA A 338 -9.27 0.51 2.41
N VAL A 339 -9.84 0.55 1.21
CA VAL A 339 -9.07 0.64 -0.05
C VAL A 339 -9.34 2.00 -0.70
N LEU A 340 -8.33 2.85 -0.74
CA LEU A 340 -8.41 4.22 -1.27
C LEU A 340 -7.88 4.25 -2.71
N TYR A 341 -8.75 4.52 -3.67
CA TYR A 341 -8.41 4.60 -5.09
C TYR A 341 -8.48 6.05 -5.57
N LYS A 342 -7.33 6.64 -5.93
CA LYS A 342 -7.19 8.02 -6.42
C LYS A 342 -7.71 9.12 -5.47
N LEU A 343 -7.82 8.86 -4.16
CA LEU A 343 -8.39 9.81 -3.20
C LEU A 343 -7.35 10.79 -2.61
N LYS A 344 -6.70 11.58 -3.48
CA LYS A 344 -5.66 12.56 -3.07
C LYS A 344 -6.19 13.62 -2.09
N SER A 345 -7.45 14.01 -2.24
CA SER A 345 -8.09 15.06 -1.45
C SER A 345 -8.17 14.76 0.05
N ILE A 346 -8.30 13.49 0.45
CA ILE A 346 -8.46 13.10 1.87
C ILE A 346 -7.15 12.61 2.51
N HIS A 347 -6.07 12.43 1.75
CA HIS A 347 -4.83 11.89 2.30
C HIS A 347 -4.20 12.80 3.36
N GLU A 348 -4.23 14.11 3.14
CA GLU A 348 -3.76 15.09 4.14
C GLU A 348 -4.60 15.00 5.42
N CYS A 349 -5.91 14.80 5.30
CA CYS A 349 -6.83 14.64 6.42
C CYS A 349 -6.52 13.40 7.28
N LEU A 350 -6.02 12.35 6.65
CA LEU A 350 -5.72 11.05 7.24
C LEU A 350 -4.26 10.90 7.70
N TYR A 351 -3.46 11.97 7.70
CA TYR A 351 -2.02 11.92 7.96
C TYR A 351 -1.63 11.18 9.24
N ASP A 352 -2.26 11.50 10.38
CA ASP A 352 -1.95 10.83 11.65
C ASP A 352 -2.32 9.33 11.62
N MET A 353 -3.41 8.96 10.93
CA MET A 353 -3.84 7.57 10.75
C MET A 353 -2.87 6.79 9.86
N LEU A 354 -2.48 7.38 8.73
CA LEU A 354 -1.56 6.78 7.78
C LEU A 354 -0.18 6.57 8.39
N ASN A 355 0.23 7.46 9.28
CA ASN A 355 1.46 7.36 10.05
C ASN A 355 1.36 6.46 11.29
N GLN A 356 0.20 5.87 11.56
CA GLN A 356 -0.08 5.03 12.74
C GLN A 356 0.28 5.72 14.06
N ARG A 357 0.00 7.02 14.16
CA ARG A 357 0.22 7.82 15.37
C ARG A 357 -0.94 7.63 16.33
N TYR A 358 -1.00 6.43 16.89
CA TYR A 358 -2.05 6.06 17.82
C TYR A 358 -1.63 6.32 19.26
N TYR A 359 -2.56 6.79 20.09
CA TYR A 359 -2.38 6.91 21.52
C TYR A 359 -3.49 6.13 22.23
N GLY A 360 -3.14 5.50 23.36
CA GLY A 360 -4.08 4.79 24.20
C GLY A 360 -4.48 5.64 25.41
N ASN A 361 -5.76 5.65 25.77
CA ASN A 361 -6.19 6.17 27.06
C ASN A 361 -5.95 5.10 28.13
N SER A 362 -4.79 5.13 28.79
CA SER A 362 -4.52 4.28 29.96
C SER A 362 -5.37 4.65 31.19
N LEU A 363 -6.06 5.80 31.17
CA LEU A 363 -6.93 6.26 32.26
C LEU A 363 -8.13 5.35 32.55
N GLY A 364 -8.60 4.55 31.58
CA GLY A 364 -9.71 3.62 31.79
C GLY A 364 -9.35 2.42 32.69
N VAL A 365 -8.07 2.09 32.82
CA VAL A 365 -7.59 0.93 33.57
C VAL A 365 -7.61 1.18 35.08
N PHE A 366 -7.38 2.43 35.52
CA PHE A 366 -7.29 2.77 36.95
C PHE A 366 -8.66 2.88 37.64
N LEU A 367 -9.69 3.39 36.95
CA LEU A 367 -11.04 3.53 37.50
C LEU A 367 -11.75 2.18 37.67
N PHE A 368 -11.43 1.20 36.83
CA PHE A 368 -12.05 -0.14 36.89
C PHE A 368 -11.46 -1.02 38.00
N PHE A 369 -10.17 -0.87 38.32
CA PHE A 369 -9.54 -1.56 39.45
C PHE A 369 -10.12 -1.13 40.81
N PHE A 370 -10.61 0.11 40.94
CA PHE A 370 -11.24 0.58 42.17
C PHE A 370 -12.64 -0.02 42.40
N PHE A 371 -13.36 -0.40 41.33
CA PHE A 371 -14.71 -0.97 41.41
C PHE A 371 -14.74 -2.51 41.51
N LEU A 372 -13.65 -3.20 41.13
CA LEU A 372 -13.58 -4.67 41.12
C LEU A 372 -13.21 -5.31 42.46
N SER A 373 -12.96 -4.54 43.52
CA SER A 373 -12.70 -5.09 44.87
C SER A 373 -13.96 -5.65 45.57
N VAL A 374 -15.15 -5.55 44.94
CA VAL A 374 -16.45 -5.85 45.59
C VAL A 374 -17.24 -7.00 44.93
N ILE A 375 -16.82 -7.60 43.81
CA ILE A 375 -17.64 -8.62 43.10
C ILE A 375 -16.79 -9.84 42.65
N PRO A 376 -17.30 -11.11 42.74
CA PRO A 376 -16.54 -12.32 42.44
C PRO A 376 -16.21 -12.51 40.95
N PRO A 377 -15.25 -13.39 40.61
CA PRO A 377 -14.60 -13.45 39.30
C PRO A 377 -15.40 -14.32 38.31
N PHE A 378 -16.42 -13.76 37.67
CA PHE A 378 -17.09 -14.44 36.55
C PHE A 378 -17.60 -13.44 35.52
N SER A 379 -16.67 -12.72 34.87
CA SER A 379 -16.86 -12.05 33.58
C SER A 379 -15.51 -11.54 33.09
N PHE A 380 -14.75 -12.39 32.40
CA PHE A 380 -13.56 -11.99 31.66
C PHE A 380 -14.02 -11.24 30.39
N PHE A 381 -14.40 -9.96 30.57
CA PHE A 381 -14.71 -9.08 29.44
C PHE A 381 -13.37 -8.62 28.85
N LEU A 382 -13.15 -8.93 27.57
CA LEU A 382 -12.03 -8.48 26.76
C LEU A 382 -11.94 -6.94 26.81
N LEU A 383 -11.10 -6.39 27.69
CA LEU A 383 -10.72 -4.98 27.65
C LEU A 383 -9.84 -4.78 26.43
N SER A 384 -10.46 -4.47 25.28
CA SER A 384 -9.74 -3.96 24.13
C SER A 384 -9.18 -2.59 24.50
N GLU A 385 -7.85 -2.47 24.57
CA GLU A 385 -7.18 -1.17 24.61
C GLU A 385 -7.63 -0.34 23.39
N ASN A 386 -8.44 0.68 23.64
CA ASN A 386 -8.92 1.56 22.57
C ASN A 386 -7.76 2.45 22.12
N ARG A 387 -7.39 2.32 20.84
CA ARG A 387 -6.42 3.19 20.17
C ARG A 387 -7.14 4.38 19.59
N PHE A 388 -6.64 5.59 19.80
CA PHE A 388 -7.20 6.81 19.24
C PHE A 388 -6.24 7.44 18.25
N CYS A 389 -6.79 8.08 17.22
CA CYS A 389 -6.06 8.80 16.20
C CYS A 389 -6.77 10.12 15.88
N ARG A 390 -5.99 11.17 15.64
CA ARG A 390 -6.54 12.43 15.13
C ARG A 390 -6.81 12.33 13.64
N VAL A 391 -7.94 12.86 13.20
CA VAL A 391 -8.31 13.03 11.80
C VAL A 391 -8.69 14.49 11.59
N ALA A 392 -8.08 15.13 10.60
CA ALA A 392 -8.43 16.51 10.24
C ALA A 392 -9.67 16.48 9.33
N MET A 393 -10.72 17.21 9.70
CA MET A 393 -11.95 17.38 8.94
C MET A 393 -12.13 18.86 8.66
N GLU A 394 -11.69 19.32 7.49
CA GLU A 394 -11.74 20.72 7.04
C GLU A 394 -11.23 21.73 8.09
N ASP A 395 -12.13 22.16 8.97
CA ASP A 395 -11.99 23.21 9.95
C ASP A 395 -11.76 22.68 11.39
N GLN A 396 -11.88 21.37 11.63
CA GLN A 396 -11.73 20.74 12.94
C GLN A 396 -10.79 19.54 12.91
N THR A 397 -10.23 19.20 14.06
CA THR A 397 -9.48 17.95 14.27
C THR A 397 -10.29 17.12 15.26
N ARG A 398 -10.59 15.88 14.89
CA ARG A 398 -11.39 14.97 15.71
C ARG A 398 -10.58 13.74 16.10
N ASP A 399 -10.71 13.34 17.35
CA ASP A 399 -10.16 12.09 17.86
C ASP A 399 -11.12 10.96 17.48
N CYS A 400 -10.61 9.99 16.72
CA CYS A 400 -11.35 8.84 16.20
C CYS A 400 -10.77 7.54 16.77
N THR A 401 -11.62 6.58 17.08
CA THR A 401 -11.19 5.26 17.57
C THR A 401 -10.68 4.41 16.41
N VAL A 402 -9.64 3.60 16.65
CA VAL A 402 -9.01 2.73 15.65
C VAL A 402 -8.91 1.30 16.18
N ALA A 403 -9.73 0.41 15.61
CA ALA A 403 -9.72 -1.02 15.90
C ALA A 403 -8.35 -1.66 15.58
N LYS A 404 -8.02 -2.77 16.24
CA LYS A 404 -6.72 -3.47 16.09
C LYS A 404 -6.52 -4.02 14.68
N GLU A 405 -7.58 -4.57 14.08
CA GLU A 405 -7.53 -5.18 12.75
C GLU A 405 -7.58 -4.17 11.59
N PHE A 406 -7.83 -2.88 11.85
CA PHE A 406 -7.96 -1.88 10.79
C PHE A 406 -6.68 -1.76 9.95
N LYS A 407 -6.83 -1.91 8.63
CA LYS A 407 -5.77 -1.68 7.63
C LYS A 407 -6.25 -0.84 6.48
N CYS A 408 -5.38 0.05 6.02
CA CYS A 408 -5.59 0.89 4.85
C CYS A 408 -4.68 0.45 3.71
N ILE A 409 -5.24 0.38 2.50
CA ILE A 409 -4.51 0.19 1.24
C ILE A 409 -4.76 1.42 0.37
N VAL A 410 -3.69 2.06 -0.06
CA VAL A 410 -3.74 3.17 -1.02
C VAL A 410 -3.29 2.67 -2.38
N ILE A 411 -4.12 2.86 -3.40
CA ILE A 411 -3.80 2.54 -4.79
C ILE A 411 -3.36 3.82 -5.50
N VAL A 412 -2.14 3.80 -6.05
CA VAL A 412 -1.52 4.90 -6.80
C VAL A 412 -1.02 4.38 -8.14
N PHE A 413 -1.06 5.22 -9.17
CA PHE A 413 -0.49 4.89 -10.48
C PHE A 413 0.94 5.33 -10.63
N LYS A 414 1.67 4.67 -11.52
CA LYS A 414 3.06 4.99 -11.85
C LYS A 414 3.24 6.48 -12.20
N GLU A 415 2.34 7.03 -13.01
CA GLU A 415 2.32 8.45 -13.44
C GLU A 415 2.08 9.42 -12.26
N ASP A 416 1.24 9.01 -11.30
CA ASP A 416 0.90 9.83 -10.13
C ASP A 416 2.05 9.90 -9.12
N MET A 417 2.93 8.90 -9.08
CA MET A 417 4.09 8.88 -8.20
C MET A 417 5.13 9.95 -8.58
N GLU A 418 5.25 10.27 -9.87
CA GLU A 418 6.15 11.32 -10.35
C GLU A 418 5.75 12.71 -9.82
N ASN A 419 4.45 12.92 -9.58
CA ASN A 419 3.90 14.19 -9.07
C ASN A 419 3.66 14.19 -7.55
N SER A 420 3.85 13.06 -6.87
CA SER A 420 3.56 12.93 -5.43
C SER A 420 4.70 13.45 -4.55
N VAL A 421 4.34 14.02 -3.39
CA VAL A 421 5.31 14.52 -2.39
C VAL A 421 5.97 13.34 -1.67
N ILE A 422 7.29 13.41 -1.45
CA ILE A 422 8.08 12.33 -0.82
C ILE A 422 7.54 11.96 0.58
N THR A 423 7.13 12.97 1.37
CA THR A 423 6.50 12.79 2.69
C THR A 423 5.29 11.86 2.69
N TYR A 424 4.55 11.83 1.59
CA TYR A 424 3.39 10.97 1.43
C TYR A 424 3.79 9.51 1.16
N ILE A 425 4.89 9.30 0.42
CA ILE A 425 5.40 7.99 0.03
C ILE A 425 6.04 7.23 1.22
N GLU A 426 6.69 7.95 2.15
CA GLU A 426 7.36 7.35 3.32
C GLU A 426 6.40 6.79 4.40
N GLN A 427 5.10 7.07 4.30
CA GLN A 427 4.10 6.62 5.28
C GLN A 427 3.74 5.14 5.12
N PHE A 428 4.05 4.54 3.97
CA PHE A 428 3.52 3.25 3.56
C PHE A 428 4.60 2.21 3.30
N ASN A 429 4.22 0.93 3.50
CA ASN A 429 4.91 -0.17 2.83
C ASN A 429 4.50 -0.18 1.36
N ARG A 430 5.48 -0.05 0.46
CA ARG A 430 5.27 0.14 -0.97
C ARG A 430 5.35 -1.20 -1.68
N PHE A 431 4.42 -1.48 -2.58
CA PHE A 431 4.48 -2.66 -3.47
C PHE A 431 4.07 -2.28 -4.87
N VAL A 432 4.82 -2.74 -5.87
CA VAL A 432 4.48 -2.53 -7.27
C VAL A 432 3.81 -3.77 -7.81
N LEU A 433 2.57 -3.60 -8.29
CA LEU A 433 1.79 -4.66 -8.92
C LEU A 433 1.80 -4.46 -10.43
N ASN A 434 2.28 -5.49 -11.12
CA ASN A 434 2.24 -5.62 -12.56
C ASN A 434 1.57 -6.96 -12.91
N LEU A 435 0.51 -6.89 -13.70
CA LEU A 435 -0.29 -8.05 -14.10
C LEU A 435 0.56 -9.10 -14.83
N PHE A 436 1.41 -8.68 -15.77
CA PHE A 436 2.34 -9.56 -16.49
C PHE A 436 3.32 -10.27 -15.57
N VAL A 437 3.74 -9.60 -14.50
CA VAL A 437 4.73 -10.11 -13.56
C VAL A 437 4.11 -11.10 -12.55
N CYS A 438 2.83 -10.92 -12.19
CA CYS A 438 2.10 -11.89 -11.36
C CYS A 438 1.80 -13.19 -12.13
N LEU A 439 1.54 -13.09 -13.44
CA LEU A 439 1.34 -14.23 -14.36
C LEU A 439 2.55 -15.14 -14.52
N ILE A 440 3.76 -14.58 -14.49
CA ILE A 440 4.99 -15.37 -14.62
C ILE A 440 5.13 -16.34 -13.44
N LEU A 441 4.62 -15.96 -12.26
CA LEU A 441 4.97 -16.61 -11.00
C LEU A 441 3.93 -17.58 -10.44
N SER A 442 2.65 -17.48 -10.81
CA SER A 442 1.71 -18.60 -10.58
C SER A 442 2.18 -19.87 -11.31
N LEU A 443 2.90 -19.71 -12.44
CA LEU A 443 3.56 -20.78 -13.17
C LEU A 443 4.87 -21.26 -12.51
N VAL A 444 5.73 -20.36 -12.03
CA VAL A 444 6.99 -20.75 -11.35
C VAL A 444 6.72 -21.49 -10.04
N CYS A 445 5.70 -21.09 -9.27
CA CYS A 445 5.32 -21.77 -8.04
C CYS A 445 4.72 -23.17 -8.28
N CYS A 446 4.07 -23.39 -9.44
CA CYS A 446 3.62 -24.73 -9.84
C CYS A 446 4.77 -25.64 -10.27
N CYS A 447 5.87 -25.11 -10.83
CA CYS A 447 6.97 -25.92 -11.35
C CYS A 447 8.05 -26.25 -10.31
N PHE A 448 8.21 -25.47 -9.23
CA PHE A 448 9.32 -25.65 -8.27
C PHE A 448 9.10 -26.71 -7.17
N LEU A 449 7.99 -27.46 -7.21
CA LEU A 449 7.71 -28.55 -6.25
C LEU A 449 7.85 -29.98 -6.79
N GLN A 450 8.35 -30.18 -8.02
CA GLN A 450 8.71 -31.52 -8.53
C GLN A 450 10.20 -31.61 -8.88
N ARG A 451 10.83 -32.69 -8.39
CA ARG A 451 12.28 -32.97 -8.34
C ARG A 451 13.03 -32.80 -9.68
N PRO A 452 14.37 -32.60 -9.65
CA PRO A 452 15.16 -32.42 -10.86
C PRO A 452 15.45 -33.77 -11.53
N LYS A 453 14.93 -34.03 -12.73
CA LYS A 453 15.45 -35.10 -13.60
C LYS A 453 16.40 -34.50 -14.64
N LYS A 454 17.64 -35.00 -14.58
CA LYS A 454 18.89 -34.46 -15.13
C LYS A 454 19.08 -34.64 -16.65
N HIS A 455 18.05 -34.96 -17.44
CA HIS A 455 18.22 -35.41 -18.83
C HIS A 455 17.58 -34.53 -19.92
N PHE A 456 16.93 -33.42 -19.58
CA PHE A 456 16.29 -32.56 -20.60
C PHE A 456 17.12 -31.32 -21.01
N LEU A 457 18.18 -31.00 -20.26
CA LEU A 457 18.99 -29.78 -20.47
C LEU A 457 20.14 -29.94 -21.47
N ASP A 458 20.53 -31.16 -21.82
CA ASP A 458 21.69 -31.39 -22.70
C ASP A 458 21.37 -31.30 -24.21
N ALA A 459 20.09 -31.27 -24.60
CA ALA A 459 19.68 -31.16 -26.00
C ALA A 459 19.49 -29.71 -26.52
N LEU A 460 19.69 -28.69 -25.69
CA LEU A 460 19.45 -27.28 -26.04
C LEU A 460 20.70 -26.40 -25.94
N LYS A 461 21.87 -26.97 -26.25
CA LYS A 461 23.12 -26.21 -26.46
C LYS A 461 23.45 -26.11 -27.95
N SER A 462 23.04 -25.01 -28.58
CA SER A 462 23.84 -24.34 -29.62
C SER A 462 23.39 -22.88 -29.82
N ASN A 463 24.16 -22.01 -29.14
CA ASN A 463 24.57 -20.64 -29.45
C ASN A 463 23.61 -19.57 -30.03
N THR A 464 23.70 -18.42 -29.34
CA THR A 464 23.58 -17.02 -29.82
C THR A 464 22.19 -16.43 -30.08
N PHE A 465 21.52 -15.99 -29.00
CA PHE A 465 20.86 -14.67 -28.96
C PHE A 465 21.06 -14.05 -27.57
N HIS A 466 21.78 -12.94 -27.56
CA HIS A 466 22.36 -12.30 -26.39
C HIS A 466 21.37 -11.29 -25.77
N THR A 467 21.25 -11.32 -24.43
CA THR A 467 20.79 -10.21 -23.56
C THR A 467 19.31 -9.77 -23.70
N LEU A 468 18.39 -10.47 -22.99
CA LEU A 468 17.18 -9.96 -22.28
C LEU A 468 16.08 -11.02 -22.02
N GLY A 469 16.17 -12.22 -22.63
CA GLY A 469 15.05 -13.17 -22.62
C GLY A 469 14.99 -14.24 -21.50
N ARG A 470 15.86 -14.22 -20.48
CA ARG A 470 16.10 -15.44 -19.65
C ARG A 470 15.42 -15.57 -18.28
N CYS A 471 14.49 -14.69 -17.91
CA CYS A 471 13.61 -14.94 -16.73
C CYS A 471 12.13 -15.21 -17.08
N LEU A 472 11.78 -15.41 -18.37
CA LEU A 472 10.40 -15.33 -18.89
C LEU A 472 9.93 -16.57 -19.67
N ASN A 473 10.65 -17.69 -19.64
CA ASN A 473 10.52 -18.72 -20.68
C ASN A 473 9.24 -19.59 -20.71
N PRO A 474 8.52 -19.91 -19.60
CA PRO A 474 7.31 -20.75 -19.71
C PRO A 474 6.05 -19.93 -20.05
N THR A 475 5.87 -18.75 -19.44
CA THR A 475 4.64 -17.95 -19.53
C THR A 475 4.51 -17.20 -20.85
N TYR A 476 5.62 -16.68 -21.40
CA TYR A 476 5.62 -16.05 -22.72
C TYR A 476 5.28 -17.07 -23.81
N LYS A 477 5.80 -18.30 -23.67
CA LYS A 477 5.48 -19.41 -24.58
C LYS A 477 4.00 -19.78 -24.50
N GLN A 478 3.41 -19.88 -23.30
CA GLN A 478 1.98 -20.15 -23.12
C GLN A 478 1.09 -19.01 -23.64
N TYR A 479 1.47 -17.75 -23.40
CA TYR A 479 0.80 -16.58 -23.97
C TYR A 479 0.79 -16.65 -25.51
N GLN A 480 1.96 -16.88 -26.12
CA GLN A 480 2.07 -16.98 -27.58
C GLN A 480 1.35 -18.22 -28.14
N CYS A 481 1.39 -19.35 -27.43
CA CYS A 481 0.66 -20.57 -27.80
C CYS A 481 -0.85 -20.39 -27.72
N LEU A 482 -1.39 -19.73 -26.68
CA LEU A 482 -2.82 -19.43 -26.59
C LEU A 482 -3.24 -18.43 -27.67
N LYS A 483 -2.48 -17.35 -27.84
CA LYS A 483 -2.72 -16.34 -28.88
C LYS A 483 -2.72 -16.98 -30.28
N LYS A 484 -1.82 -17.93 -30.53
CA LYS A 484 -1.79 -18.75 -31.76
C LYS A 484 -2.98 -19.71 -31.86
N SER A 485 -3.31 -20.42 -30.77
CA SER A 485 -4.44 -21.37 -30.74
C SER A 485 -5.78 -20.67 -30.99
N LEU A 486 -6.00 -19.49 -30.40
CA LEU A 486 -7.21 -18.69 -30.65
C LEU A 486 -7.32 -18.23 -32.11
N ARG A 487 -6.19 -17.95 -32.78
CA ARG A 487 -6.18 -17.64 -34.23
C ARG A 487 -6.48 -18.86 -35.07
N GLU A 488 -5.84 -19.98 -34.77
CA GLU A 488 -6.01 -21.24 -35.51
C GLU A 488 -7.43 -21.79 -35.37
N CYS A 489 -8.04 -21.70 -34.18
CA CYS A 489 -9.43 -22.11 -33.96
C CYS A 489 -10.46 -21.27 -34.74
N HIS A 490 -10.13 -20.02 -35.08
CA HIS A 490 -11.03 -19.08 -35.73
C HIS A 490 -10.59 -18.69 -37.15
N ASN A 491 -9.55 -19.34 -37.71
CA ASN A 491 -8.96 -19.06 -39.02
C ASN A 491 -8.63 -17.58 -39.25
N LEU A 492 -8.13 -16.88 -38.22
CA LEU A 492 -7.81 -15.46 -38.31
C LEU A 492 -6.42 -15.22 -38.91
N CYS A 493 -6.31 -14.23 -39.79
CA CYS A 493 -5.07 -13.86 -40.49
C CYS A 493 -4.27 -12.78 -39.74
N THR A 494 -4.92 -11.91 -38.99
CA THR A 494 -4.28 -10.74 -38.35
C THR A 494 -4.54 -10.64 -36.85
N GLU A 495 -3.68 -9.91 -36.11
CA GLU A 495 -3.87 -9.73 -34.66
C GLU A 495 -5.09 -8.86 -34.34
N THR A 496 -5.40 -7.91 -35.22
CA THR A 496 -6.52 -6.96 -35.12
C THR A 496 -7.89 -7.63 -35.23
N GLU A 497 -7.97 -8.79 -35.89
CA GLU A 497 -9.20 -9.58 -35.97
C GLU A 497 -9.62 -10.19 -34.63
N LEU A 498 -8.68 -10.39 -33.67
CA LEU A 498 -9.03 -10.87 -32.33
C LEU A 498 -9.84 -9.82 -31.54
N SER A 499 -9.50 -8.54 -31.67
CA SER A 499 -10.26 -7.43 -31.08
C SER A 499 -11.63 -7.22 -31.73
N GLU A 500 -11.79 -7.61 -33.00
CA GLU A 500 -13.09 -7.58 -33.68
C GLU A 500 -13.95 -8.80 -33.34
N LEU A 501 -13.31 -9.96 -33.08
CA LEU A 501 -13.99 -11.20 -32.75
C LEU A 501 -14.48 -11.22 -31.30
N PHE A 502 -13.72 -10.67 -30.36
CA PHE A 502 -14.04 -10.69 -28.93
C PHE A 502 -14.28 -9.28 -28.42
N TYR A 503 -15.49 -9.01 -27.93
CA TYR A 503 -15.85 -7.71 -27.40
C TYR A 503 -15.00 -7.37 -26.18
N GLY A 504 -14.36 -6.19 -26.21
CA GLY A 504 -13.49 -5.72 -25.12
C GLY A 504 -12.10 -6.36 -25.07
N PHE A 505 -11.71 -7.15 -26.09
CA PHE A 505 -10.38 -7.75 -26.14
C PHE A 505 -9.29 -6.71 -26.34
N ASN A 506 -8.28 -6.78 -25.49
CA ASN A 506 -7.11 -5.93 -25.45
C ASN A 506 -5.86 -6.75 -25.11
N ASP A 507 -4.69 -6.11 -25.09
CA ASP A 507 -3.40 -6.76 -24.84
C ASP A 507 -3.31 -7.50 -23.50
N ASP A 508 -4.15 -7.13 -22.51
CA ASP A 508 -4.19 -7.72 -21.17
C ASP A 508 -5.31 -8.75 -20.98
N THR A 509 -6.14 -8.99 -21.98
CA THR A 509 -7.27 -9.93 -21.86
C THR A 509 -6.77 -11.36 -21.70
N ILE A 510 -5.79 -11.76 -22.51
CA ILE A 510 -5.13 -13.07 -22.38
C ILE A 510 -4.40 -13.21 -21.02
N PRO A 511 -3.54 -12.26 -20.61
CA PRO A 511 -2.97 -12.20 -19.27
C PRO A 511 -4.01 -12.40 -18.17
N SER A 512 -5.10 -11.64 -18.19
CA SER A 512 -6.15 -11.70 -17.16
C SER A 512 -6.82 -13.07 -17.13
N ALA A 513 -7.14 -13.65 -18.30
CA ALA A 513 -7.76 -14.97 -18.40
C ALA A 513 -6.87 -16.10 -17.86
N ILE A 514 -5.57 -16.06 -18.18
CA ILE A 514 -4.59 -17.01 -17.65
C ILE A 514 -4.47 -16.86 -16.13
N SER A 515 -4.42 -15.63 -15.62
CA SER A 515 -4.34 -15.36 -14.18
C SER A 515 -5.54 -15.96 -13.44
N HIS A 516 -6.76 -15.71 -13.95
CA HIS A 516 -7.99 -16.23 -13.38
C HIS A 516 -8.02 -17.76 -13.31
N ILE A 517 -7.58 -18.45 -14.37
CA ILE A 517 -7.58 -19.92 -14.38
C ILE A 517 -6.54 -20.51 -13.44
N LEU A 518 -5.38 -19.87 -13.32
CA LEU A 518 -4.33 -20.32 -12.41
C LEU A 518 -4.73 -20.14 -10.93
N LEU A 519 -5.74 -19.33 -10.64
CA LEU A 519 -6.26 -19.09 -9.29
C LEU A 519 -7.41 -20.04 -8.89
N GLN A 520 -7.96 -20.82 -9.83
CA GLN A 520 -9.00 -21.79 -9.50
C GLN A 520 -8.46 -22.93 -8.61
N PRO A 521 -9.18 -23.33 -7.53
CA PRO A 521 -8.73 -24.38 -6.63
C PRO A 521 -8.47 -25.72 -7.35
N LYS A 522 -7.40 -26.42 -6.94
CA LYS A 522 -7.04 -27.77 -7.44
C LYS A 522 -8.12 -28.84 -7.24
N SER A 523 -9.21 -28.57 -6.52
CA SER A 523 -10.34 -29.49 -6.37
C SER A 523 -11.13 -29.76 -7.67
N GLN A 524 -10.86 -29.01 -8.75
CA GLN A 524 -11.31 -29.36 -10.11
C GLN A 524 -10.23 -30.04 -10.97
N LEU A 525 -9.07 -30.33 -10.39
CA LEU A 525 -7.90 -30.96 -11.03
C LEU A 525 -7.54 -32.25 -10.28
N GLN A 526 -8.45 -33.21 -10.21
CA GLN A 526 -8.11 -34.57 -9.80
C GLN A 526 -7.54 -35.34 -11.00
N SER A 527 -6.26 -35.66 -10.94
CA SER A 527 -5.77 -37.03 -11.05
C SER A 527 -4.45 -37.13 -10.29
N ASP A 528 -4.48 -37.85 -9.17
CA ASP A 528 -3.27 -38.33 -8.51
C ASP A 528 -2.61 -39.34 -9.45
N CYS A 529 -1.39 -39.05 -9.93
CA CYS A 529 -0.28 -39.96 -10.27
C CYS A 529 0.79 -39.23 -11.10
N ASP A 530 2.07 -39.45 -10.77
CA ASP A 530 3.23 -38.76 -11.32
C ASP A 530 3.73 -39.40 -12.65
N ASP A 531 3.11 -39.08 -13.80
CA ASP A 531 3.63 -39.48 -15.14
C ASP A 531 3.69 -38.30 -16.16
N ASP A 532 4.72 -38.29 -17.02
CA ASP A 532 5.01 -37.21 -18.00
C ASP A 532 3.91 -37.00 -19.08
N GLU A 533 2.98 -37.94 -19.28
CA GLU A 533 1.82 -37.78 -20.17
C GLU A 533 0.75 -36.85 -19.59
N ASP A 534 0.63 -36.77 -18.26
CA ASP A 534 -0.39 -35.94 -17.60
C ASP A 534 -0.11 -34.44 -17.69
N ILE A 535 1.15 -34.04 -17.91
CA ILE A 535 1.50 -32.62 -18.10
C ILE A 535 0.86 -32.08 -19.39
N LYS A 536 0.91 -32.84 -20.48
CA LYS A 536 0.26 -32.45 -21.76
C LYS A 536 -1.26 -32.47 -21.65
N GLN A 537 -1.81 -33.46 -20.93
CA GLN A 537 -3.24 -33.58 -20.66
C GLN A 537 -3.76 -32.39 -19.85
N ASN A 538 -2.99 -31.96 -18.84
CA ASN A 538 -3.31 -30.83 -17.96
C ASN A 538 -3.17 -29.48 -18.69
N GLU A 539 -2.15 -29.31 -19.55
CA GLU A 539 -2.04 -28.13 -20.41
C GLU A 539 -3.20 -28.02 -21.42
N LYS A 540 -3.63 -29.14 -22.01
CA LYS A 540 -4.79 -29.16 -22.90
C LYS A 540 -6.10 -28.79 -22.18
N LYS A 541 -6.34 -29.34 -21.00
CA LYS A 541 -7.50 -28.97 -20.15
C LYS A 541 -7.50 -27.48 -19.78
N LYS A 542 -6.33 -26.91 -19.47
CA LYS A 542 -6.20 -25.46 -19.22
C LYS A 542 -6.52 -24.62 -20.45
N LEU A 543 -6.10 -25.06 -21.63
CA LEU A 543 -6.38 -24.40 -22.91
C LEU A 543 -7.87 -24.47 -23.30
N GLU A 544 -8.53 -25.58 -23.00
CA GLU A 544 -9.98 -25.75 -23.18
C GLU A 544 -10.77 -24.79 -22.26
N LYS A 545 -10.44 -24.75 -20.95
CA LYS A 545 -11.02 -23.78 -20.00
C LYS A 545 -10.77 -22.33 -20.41
N LEU A 546 -9.57 -22.01 -20.91
CA LEU A 546 -9.28 -20.69 -21.46
C LEU A 546 -10.24 -20.36 -22.61
N SER A 547 -10.42 -21.29 -23.54
CA SER A 547 -11.30 -21.11 -24.69
C SER A 547 -12.78 -20.94 -24.30
N GLU A 548 -13.22 -21.61 -23.24
CA GLU A 548 -14.56 -21.44 -22.65
C GLU A 548 -14.77 -20.03 -22.09
N LEU A 549 -13.78 -19.42 -21.42
CA LEU A 549 -13.88 -18.05 -20.91
C LEU A 549 -14.11 -17.02 -22.02
N PHE A 550 -13.57 -17.27 -23.21
CA PHE A 550 -13.73 -16.39 -24.37
C PHE A 550 -15.05 -16.60 -25.11
N TYR A 551 -15.77 -17.70 -24.88
CA TYR A 551 -17.01 -18.01 -25.61
C TYR A 551 -18.10 -16.93 -25.47
N PRO A 552 -18.40 -16.40 -24.26
CA PRO A 552 -19.42 -15.36 -24.08
C PRO A 552 -19.05 -14.00 -24.69
N LEU A 553 -17.75 -13.75 -24.93
CA LEU A 553 -17.26 -12.48 -25.46
C LEU A 553 -17.31 -12.40 -26.98
N ARG A 554 -17.69 -13.50 -27.64
CA ARG A 554 -17.69 -13.63 -29.10
C ARG A 554 -18.72 -12.72 -29.77
N HIS A 555 -18.31 -11.99 -30.80
CA HIS A 555 -19.19 -11.19 -31.63
C HIS A 555 -19.99 -12.10 -32.60
N PRO A 556 -21.32 -12.24 -32.46
CA PRO A 556 -22.09 -13.21 -33.24
C PRO A 556 -22.02 -12.98 -34.75
N ALA A 557 -22.10 -11.71 -35.19
CA ALA A 557 -22.04 -11.38 -36.62
C ALA A 557 -20.68 -11.71 -37.26
N LYS A 558 -19.57 -11.42 -36.57
CA LYS A 558 -18.22 -11.71 -37.09
C LYS A 558 -17.98 -13.21 -37.21
N ILE A 559 -18.48 -14.01 -36.26
CA ILE A 559 -18.44 -15.47 -36.36
C ILE A 559 -19.24 -15.97 -37.56
N ALA A 560 -20.43 -15.42 -37.80
CA ALA A 560 -21.22 -15.78 -38.96
C ALA A 560 -20.50 -15.44 -40.27
N CYS A 561 -19.86 -14.27 -40.37
CA CYS A 561 -19.03 -13.89 -41.52
C CYS A 561 -17.85 -14.84 -41.71
N LEU A 562 -17.07 -15.11 -40.66
CA LEU A 562 -15.94 -16.04 -40.73
C LEU A 562 -16.40 -17.45 -41.13
N ALA A 563 -17.57 -17.89 -40.68
CA ALA A 563 -18.13 -19.19 -41.07
C ALA A 563 -18.57 -19.25 -42.54
N MET A 564 -18.98 -18.12 -43.13
CA MET A 564 -19.34 -18.02 -44.55
C MET A 564 -18.12 -17.96 -45.48
N GLU A 565 -16.96 -17.53 -44.96
CA GLU A 565 -15.70 -17.41 -45.71
C GLU A 565 -14.85 -18.70 -45.72
N ILE A 566 -15.19 -19.71 -44.92
CA ILE A 566 -14.47 -20.99 -44.87
C ILE A 566 -14.90 -21.89 -46.04
N PRO A 567 -14.01 -22.26 -46.98
CA PRO A 567 -14.33 -23.27 -48.00
C PRO A 567 -14.46 -24.65 -47.34
N PRO A 568 -15.35 -25.54 -47.82
CA PRO A 568 -15.59 -26.84 -47.21
C PRO A 568 -14.29 -27.68 -47.24
N ARG A 569 -13.66 -27.87 -46.07
CA ARG A 569 -12.55 -28.82 -45.93
C ARG A 569 -13.11 -30.23 -45.73
N ASN A 570 -12.68 -31.15 -46.58
CA ASN A 570 -12.80 -32.59 -46.37
C ASN A 570 -12.08 -32.99 -45.07
N THR A 571 -12.80 -33.25 -43.99
CA THR A 571 -12.25 -33.95 -42.81
C THR A 571 -13.26 -34.93 -42.23
N ASN A 572 -12.96 -36.23 -42.38
CA ASN A 572 -13.59 -37.34 -41.67
C ASN A 572 -13.17 -37.37 -40.19
N SER A 573 -13.57 -36.38 -39.39
CA SER A 573 -13.38 -36.42 -37.94
C SER A 573 -14.65 -35.99 -37.20
N THR A 574 -15.38 -36.99 -36.71
CA THR A 574 -16.65 -36.91 -35.99
C THR A 574 -16.49 -36.45 -34.53
N SER A 575 -15.92 -35.27 -34.29
CA SER A 575 -16.00 -34.63 -32.97
C SER A 575 -15.72 -33.12 -33.04
N GLN A 576 -16.69 -32.33 -33.50
CA GLN A 576 -16.66 -30.87 -33.33
C GLN A 576 -18.07 -30.32 -33.06
N PRO A 577 -18.20 -29.21 -32.29
CA PRO A 577 -19.46 -28.53 -31.93
C PRO A 577 -20.25 -27.93 -33.12
N PHE A 578 -19.81 -28.23 -34.35
CA PHE A 578 -20.43 -27.84 -35.61
C PHE A 578 -21.77 -28.56 -35.85
N ASN A 579 -21.88 -29.85 -35.52
CA ASN A 579 -23.16 -30.55 -35.67
C ASN A 579 -24.21 -30.01 -34.70
N THR A 580 -23.85 -29.59 -33.49
CA THR A 580 -24.80 -29.03 -32.53
C THR A 580 -25.29 -27.64 -32.96
N PHE A 581 -24.44 -26.78 -33.53
CA PHE A 581 -24.86 -25.46 -34.03
C PHE A 581 -25.67 -25.55 -35.33
N VAL A 582 -25.30 -26.45 -36.24
CA VAL A 582 -26.06 -26.73 -37.47
C VAL A 582 -27.40 -27.41 -37.14
N GLU A 583 -27.45 -28.36 -36.19
CA GLU A 583 -28.71 -28.93 -35.67
C GLU A 583 -29.55 -27.90 -34.91
N TYR A 584 -28.93 -26.96 -34.19
CA TYR A 584 -29.65 -25.87 -33.51
C TYR A 584 -30.23 -24.86 -34.50
N LEU A 585 -29.51 -24.51 -35.56
CA LEU A 585 -30.01 -23.66 -36.66
C LEU A 585 -31.05 -24.37 -37.52
N LEU A 586 -30.91 -25.68 -37.74
CA LEU A 586 -31.90 -26.50 -38.46
C LEU A 586 -33.15 -26.76 -37.63
N SER A 587 -33.03 -26.92 -36.31
CA SER A 587 -34.17 -27.00 -35.39
C SER A 587 -34.87 -25.64 -35.24
N MET A 588 -34.13 -24.53 -35.16
CA MET A 588 -34.68 -23.18 -35.21
C MET A 588 -35.37 -22.89 -36.56
N LYS A 589 -34.82 -23.34 -37.70
CA LYS A 589 -35.51 -23.26 -39.00
C LYS A 589 -36.80 -24.08 -39.02
N LYS A 590 -36.81 -25.28 -38.44
CA LYS A 590 -38.03 -26.09 -38.30
C LYS A 590 -39.06 -25.42 -37.39
N VAL A 591 -38.64 -24.82 -36.27
CA VAL A 591 -39.52 -24.10 -35.35
C VAL A 591 -40.07 -22.82 -35.99
N ILE A 592 -39.26 -22.06 -36.73
CA ILE A 592 -39.71 -20.86 -37.45
C ILE A 592 -40.63 -21.23 -38.62
N ILE A 593 -40.37 -22.31 -39.35
CA ILE A 593 -41.26 -22.81 -40.41
C ILE A 593 -42.58 -23.34 -39.83
N VAL A 594 -42.56 -24.04 -38.69
CA VAL A 594 -43.78 -24.50 -37.99
C VAL A 594 -44.57 -23.33 -37.41
N ILE A 595 -43.90 -22.30 -36.88
CA ILE A 595 -44.55 -21.07 -36.42
C ILE A 595 -45.15 -20.30 -37.60
N LEU A 596 -44.45 -20.16 -38.72
CA LEU A 596 -44.95 -19.48 -39.93
C LEU A 596 -46.07 -20.26 -40.64
N LEU A 597 -46.01 -21.59 -40.64
CA LEU A 597 -47.10 -22.45 -41.17
C LEU A 597 -48.33 -22.42 -40.26
N ASN A 598 -48.16 -22.41 -38.93
CA ASN A 598 -49.27 -22.21 -37.99
C ASN A 598 -49.85 -20.79 -38.04
N TYR A 599 -49.03 -19.77 -38.32
CA TYR A 599 -49.50 -18.39 -38.52
C TYR A 599 -50.25 -18.21 -39.85
N SER A 600 -49.89 -18.99 -40.88
CA SER A 600 -50.57 -19.02 -42.18
C SER A 600 -51.91 -19.76 -42.12
N GLN A 601 -52.01 -20.86 -41.36
CA GLN A 601 -53.27 -21.60 -41.19
C GLN A 601 -54.29 -20.91 -40.27
N ASN A 602 -53.85 -20.05 -39.33
CA ASN A 602 -54.75 -19.25 -38.50
C ASN A 602 -55.27 -17.96 -39.17
N LYS A 603 -54.89 -17.68 -40.43
CA LYS A 603 -55.45 -16.58 -41.23
C LYS A 603 -56.52 -17.03 -42.24
N THR A 604 -56.81 -18.33 -42.31
CA THR A 604 -57.87 -18.92 -43.15
C THR A 604 -58.84 -19.79 -42.34
N LYS A 605 -59.19 -19.33 -41.13
CA LYS A 605 -60.39 -19.73 -40.40
C LYS A 605 -61.06 -18.52 -39.79
#